data_AF-A0A0K8T312-F1
#
_entry.id   AF-A0A0K8T312-F1
#
_cell.length_a   1.000
_cell.length_b   1.000
_cell.length_c   1.000
_cell.angle_alpha   90.00
_cell.angle_beta   90.00
_cell.angle_gamma   90.00
#
_symmetry.space_group_name_H-M   'P 1'
#
loop_
_entity.id
_entity.type
_entity.pdbx_description
1 polymer ?
#
loop_
_entity_poly.entity_id
_entity_poly.type
_entity_poly.pdbx_seq_one_letter_code
_entity_poly.pdbx_strand_id
1 'polypeptide(L)'
;PEFPSVQDSNLETSVVEKRSYKAYASVKEVAPPRPPLPGGDLPPPRPPPPETDDEDDMFMTAPQPNQPIMVAAHGLHEEVKQWSSKDNDIIAAAKRMALLMARLSQLVRGEGGTKRDLIACAKEIAEASEEVTRLAKDLARECTDKRMRTVYSKSASESQPLEPN
;
A
#
# COMPACT_ATOMS: atom_id res chain seq x y z
N PRO A 1 2.31 -41.57 4.20
CA PRO A 1 3.58 -42.11 3.66
C PRO A 1 3.47 -42.27 2.13
N GLU A 2 4.37 -41.82 1.27
CA GLU A 2 5.70 -41.21 1.34
C GLU A 2 5.91 -40.59 -0.06
N PHE A 3 6.73 -39.54 -0.17
CA PHE A 3 7.25 -39.09 -1.46
C PHE A 3 8.26 -40.10 -2.01
N PRO A 4 8.44 -40.18 -3.33
CA PRO A 4 9.81 -40.30 -3.84
C PRO A 4 10.17 -39.21 -4.85
N SER A 5 11.43 -38.80 -4.73
CA SER A 5 12.10 -37.70 -5.40
C SER A 5 12.97 -38.20 -6.56
N VAL A 6 13.10 -37.37 -7.60
CA VAL A 6 14.24 -37.14 -8.52
C VAL A 6 14.91 -38.37 -9.17
N GLN A 7 15.04 -38.37 -10.51
CA GLN A 7 16.33 -38.29 -11.21
C GLN A 7 16.23 -38.55 -12.72
N ASP A 8 17.05 -37.76 -13.42
CA ASP A 8 17.22 -37.59 -14.85
C ASP A 8 17.34 -38.89 -15.65
N SER A 9 16.98 -38.84 -16.94
CA SER A 9 17.96 -39.06 -18.01
C SER A 9 17.31 -39.00 -19.40
N ASN A 10 18.11 -38.51 -20.34
CA ASN A 10 17.82 -38.16 -21.72
C ASN A 10 17.25 -39.27 -22.61
N LEU A 11 16.83 -38.80 -23.81
CA LEU A 11 16.71 -39.50 -25.09
C LEU A 11 15.35 -40.22 -25.24
N GLU A 12 14.47 -39.87 -26.16
CA GLU A 12 14.72 -39.61 -27.58
C GLU A 12 13.45 -38.96 -28.14
N THR A 13 13.51 -37.72 -28.64
CA THR A 13 12.38 -37.12 -29.35
C THR A 13 12.80 -36.73 -30.75
N SER A 14 11.99 -37.25 -31.67
CA SER A 14 12.20 -37.41 -33.09
C SER A 14 12.68 -36.16 -33.85
N VAL A 15 13.32 -36.41 -34.99
CA VAL A 15 13.77 -35.43 -36.00
C VAL A 15 12.64 -34.50 -36.49
N VAL A 16 11.38 -34.83 -36.23
CA VAL A 16 10.20 -34.02 -36.59
C VAL A 16 10.08 -32.76 -35.73
N GLU A 17 10.44 -32.83 -34.44
CA GLU A 17 10.28 -31.71 -33.49
C GLU A 17 11.29 -30.57 -33.78
N LYS A 18 12.52 -30.92 -34.18
CA LYS A 18 13.59 -29.94 -34.48
C LYS A 18 13.31 -29.08 -35.72
N ARG A 19 12.39 -29.49 -36.60
CA ARG A 19 11.94 -28.65 -37.72
C ARG A 19 10.93 -27.59 -37.29
N SER A 20 10.19 -27.82 -36.21
CA SER A 20 9.22 -26.84 -35.69
C SER A 20 9.91 -25.70 -34.95
N TYR A 21 10.91 -26.01 -34.11
CA TYR A 21 11.60 -24.99 -33.31
C TYR A 21 12.60 -24.10 -34.08
N LYS A 22 12.94 -24.44 -35.33
CA LYS A 22 13.78 -23.57 -36.17
C LYS A 22 12.97 -22.49 -36.91
N ALA A 23 11.64 -22.59 -36.93
CA ALA A 23 10.77 -21.62 -37.59
C ALA A 23 10.32 -20.45 -36.70
N TYR A 24 10.45 -20.56 -35.37
CA TYR A 24 10.00 -19.52 -34.42
C TYR A 24 11.12 -18.62 -33.87
N ALA A 25 12.37 -18.79 -34.32
CA ALA A 25 13.51 -18.05 -33.78
C ALA A 25 13.89 -16.77 -34.57
N SER A 26 13.05 -16.27 -35.49
CA SER A 26 13.43 -15.10 -36.31
C SER A 26 12.27 -14.25 -36.84
N VAL A 27 11.35 -13.84 -35.98
CA VAL A 27 10.57 -12.61 -36.23
C VAL A 27 10.65 -11.75 -34.99
N LYS A 28 11.68 -10.89 -34.92
CA LYS A 28 11.54 -9.65 -34.18
C LYS A 28 10.46 -8.87 -34.91
N GLU A 29 9.25 -8.80 -34.35
CA GLU A 29 8.33 -7.74 -34.72
C GLU A 29 9.00 -6.41 -34.35
N VAL A 30 9.67 -5.81 -35.33
CA VAL A 30 10.04 -4.41 -35.25
C VAL A 30 8.76 -3.64 -35.55
N ALA A 31 8.20 -3.02 -34.51
CA ALA A 31 7.11 -2.08 -34.68
C ALA A 31 7.48 -1.06 -35.78
N PRO A 32 6.57 -0.75 -36.72
CA PRO A 32 6.89 0.15 -37.81
C PRO A 32 7.41 1.49 -37.25
N PRO A 33 8.47 2.08 -37.86
CA PRO A 33 8.98 3.37 -37.40
C PRO A 33 7.84 4.40 -37.46
N ARG A 34 7.63 5.09 -36.33
CA ARG A 34 6.61 6.14 -36.22
C ARG A 34 6.85 7.17 -37.34
N PRO A 35 5.82 7.58 -38.11
CA PRO A 35 5.97 8.59 -39.14
C PRO A 35 6.55 9.89 -38.54
N PRO A 36 7.37 10.65 -39.29
CA PRO A 36 7.90 11.92 -38.79
C PRO A 36 6.72 12.85 -38.47
N LEU A 37 6.73 13.44 -37.27
CA LEU A 37 5.72 14.43 -36.91
C LEU A 37 5.80 15.60 -37.90
N PRO A 38 4.68 16.04 -38.52
CA PRO A 38 4.66 17.33 -39.20
C PRO A 38 5.10 18.39 -38.19
N GLY A 39 6.09 19.19 -38.58
CA GLY A 39 6.91 19.96 -37.65
C GLY A 39 6.14 20.92 -36.75
N GLY A 40 6.73 21.18 -35.58
CA GLY A 40 6.34 22.27 -34.70
C GLY A 40 5.34 21.85 -33.64
N ASP A 41 5.83 21.16 -32.62
CA ASP A 41 5.73 21.55 -31.21
C ASP A 41 6.10 20.31 -30.38
N LEU A 42 7.26 20.37 -29.73
CA LEU A 42 7.57 19.40 -28.68
C LEU A 42 6.38 19.44 -27.70
N PRO A 43 5.77 18.30 -27.31
CA PRO A 43 4.83 18.33 -26.21
C PRO A 43 5.53 19.03 -25.04
N PRO A 44 4.85 19.94 -24.32
CA PRO A 44 5.48 20.66 -23.23
C PRO A 44 6.18 19.64 -22.33
N PRO A 45 7.41 19.93 -21.85
CA PRO A 45 8.09 19.05 -20.92
C PRO A 45 7.09 18.70 -19.84
N ARG A 46 6.95 17.39 -19.57
CA ARG A 46 6.10 16.90 -18.48
C ARG A 46 6.40 17.83 -17.29
N PRO A 47 5.40 18.52 -16.71
CA PRO A 47 5.65 19.30 -15.50
C PRO A 47 6.38 18.38 -14.54
N PRO A 48 7.39 18.87 -13.79
CA PRO A 48 8.05 18.02 -12.81
C PRO A 48 6.95 17.25 -12.07
N PRO A 49 7.09 15.91 -11.90
CA PRO A 49 6.15 15.19 -11.06
C PRO A 49 5.97 16.08 -9.83
N PRO A 50 4.71 16.40 -9.45
CA PRO A 50 4.48 17.30 -8.33
C PRO A 50 5.45 16.87 -7.26
N GLU A 51 6.30 17.80 -6.80
CA GLU A 51 7.12 17.51 -5.63
C GLU A 51 6.13 16.89 -4.66
N THR A 52 6.35 15.62 -4.34
CA THR A 52 5.60 14.97 -3.30
C THR A 52 6.04 15.69 -2.04
N ASP A 53 5.39 16.83 -1.83
CA ASP A 53 5.42 17.64 -0.63
C ASP A 53 5.07 16.68 0.50
N ASP A 54 5.95 16.66 1.51
CA ASP A 54 5.89 15.81 2.70
C ASP A 54 6.20 14.32 2.49
N GLU A 55 7.44 13.98 2.08
CA GLU A 55 8.06 12.79 2.66
C GLU A 55 8.16 13.07 4.17
N ASP A 56 7.14 12.69 4.93
CA ASP A 56 7.07 12.84 6.38
C ASP A 56 8.40 12.34 6.99
N ASP A 57 9.32 13.24 7.35
CA ASP A 57 10.71 12.96 7.79
C ASP A 57 10.78 11.83 8.84
N MET A 58 9.68 11.63 9.58
CA MET A 58 9.51 10.60 10.59
C MET A 58 9.51 9.16 10.05
N PHE A 59 9.12 8.92 8.80
CA PHE A 59 9.06 7.58 8.17
C PHE A 59 10.24 7.28 7.24
N MET A 60 11.15 8.23 7.02
CA MET A 60 12.33 8.06 6.17
C MET A 60 13.32 7.00 6.70
N THR A 61 13.34 6.79 8.02
CA THR A 61 14.21 5.81 8.66
C THR A 61 13.43 4.54 8.98
N ALA A 62 13.96 3.38 8.54
CA ALA A 62 13.37 2.10 8.84
C ALA A 62 13.20 1.92 10.37
N PRO A 63 12.00 1.55 10.85
CA PRO A 63 11.75 1.38 12.27
C PRO A 63 12.59 0.22 12.82
N GLN A 64 13.18 0.46 13.99
CA GLN A 64 13.94 -0.58 14.68
C GLN A 64 12.98 -1.62 15.30
N PRO A 65 13.33 -2.93 15.35
CA PRO A 65 12.45 -3.97 15.89
C PRO A 65 12.02 -3.76 17.36
N ASN A 66 12.79 -2.95 18.11
CA ASN A 66 12.48 -2.57 19.49
C ASN A 66 11.45 -1.43 19.60
N GLN A 67 10.88 -0.94 18.49
CA GLN A 67 9.88 0.12 18.45
C GLN A 67 8.56 -0.40 17.84
N PRO A 68 7.81 -1.27 18.55
CA PRO A 68 6.65 -1.95 17.98
C PRO A 68 5.55 -0.97 17.51
N ILE A 69 5.38 0.16 18.21
CA ILE A 69 4.40 1.19 17.81
C ILE A 69 4.83 1.88 16.52
N MET A 70 6.11 2.22 16.37
CA MET A 70 6.63 2.80 15.13
C MET A 70 6.54 1.82 13.96
N VAL A 71 6.79 0.52 14.19
CA VAL A 71 6.61 -0.52 13.16
C VAL A 71 5.16 -0.57 12.68
N ALA A 72 4.19 -0.52 13.60
CA ALA A 72 2.77 -0.49 13.24
C ALA A 72 2.39 0.80 12.48
N ALA A 73 2.89 1.94 12.93
CA ALA A 73 2.69 3.23 12.27
C ALA A 73 3.22 3.22 10.82
N HIS A 74 4.44 2.72 10.64
CA HIS A 74 5.07 2.57 9.33
C HIS A 74 4.29 1.59 8.45
N GLY A 75 3.81 0.47 8.99
CA GLY A 75 2.96 -0.48 8.26
C GLY A 75 1.72 0.19 7.68
N LEU A 76 1.01 0.98 8.50
CA LEU A 76 -0.15 1.75 8.03
C LEU A 76 0.25 2.80 6.99
N HIS A 77 1.35 3.54 7.21
CA HIS A 77 1.85 4.55 6.28
C HIS A 77 2.13 3.97 4.89
N GLU A 78 2.81 2.83 4.82
CA GLU A 78 3.12 2.15 3.55
C GLU A 78 1.87 1.75 2.77
N GLU A 79 0.81 1.32 3.46
CA GLU A 79 -0.45 0.94 2.82
C GLU A 79 -1.19 2.15 2.24
N VAL A 80 -1.16 3.30 2.93
CA VAL A 80 -1.95 4.49 2.59
C VAL A 80 -1.21 5.47 1.67
N LYS A 81 0.13 5.47 1.65
CA LYS A 81 0.94 6.42 0.87
C LYS A 81 0.73 6.27 -0.64
N GLN A 82 0.45 5.06 -1.10
CA GLN A 82 0.18 4.77 -2.52
C GLN A 82 -1.17 5.32 -3.01
N TRP A 83 -2.02 5.81 -2.10
CA TRP A 83 -3.33 6.37 -2.43
C TRP A 83 -3.33 7.89 -2.31
N SER A 84 -4.03 8.55 -3.25
CA SER A 84 -4.31 9.98 -3.14
C SER A 84 -5.33 10.22 -2.01
N SER A 85 -5.06 11.23 -1.18
CA SER A 85 -5.99 11.71 -0.16
C SER A 85 -7.02 12.70 -0.73
N LYS A 86 -6.90 13.08 -2.01
CA LYS A 86 -7.85 13.98 -2.64
C LYS A 86 -9.21 13.28 -2.76
N ASP A 87 -10.23 13.90 -2.18
CA ASP A 87 -11.61 13.40 -2.15
C ASP A 87 -11.74 11.98 -1.54
N ASN A 88 -10.79 11.58 -0.69
CA ASN A 88 -10.80 10.29 0.00
C ASN A 88 -10.49 10.47 1.49
N ASP A 89 -11.55 10.69 2.26
CA ASP A 89 -11.46 10.97 3.68
C ASP A 89 -10.92 9.77 4.49
N ILE A 90 -11.09 8.53 4.01
CA ILE A 90 -10.52 7.34 4.66
C ILE A 90 -9.00 7.40 4.59
N ILE A 91 -8.46 7.68 3.40
CA ILE A 91 -7.01 7.78 3.21
C ILE A 91 -6.45 8.99 3.96
N ALA A 92 -7.15 10.14 3.93
CA ALA A 92 -6.75 11.32 4.68
C ALA A 92 -6.71 11.06 6.21
N ALA A 93 -7.75 10.40 6.75
CA ALA A 93 -7.80 10.03 8.16
C ALA A 93 -6.73 9.00 8.53
N ALA A 94 -6.52 7.98 7.70
CA ALA A 94 -5.52 6.94 7.95
C ALA A 94 -4.08 7.47 7.88
N LYS A 95 -3.77 8.43 6.97
CA LYS A 95 -2.48 9.14 6.96
C LYS A 95 -2.23 9.89 8.27
N ARG A 96 -3.25 10.61 8.78
CA ARG A 96 -3.17 11.24 10.10
C ARG A 96 -2.97 10.22 11.23
N MET A 97 -3.66 9.08 11.19
CA MET A 97 -3.48 8.02 12.19
C MET A 97 -2.04 7.50 12.22
N ALA A 98 -1.42 7.27 11.05
CA ALA A 98 -0.04 6.82 10.97
C ALA A 98 0.92 7.82 11.64
N LEU A 99 0.79 9.11 11.32
CA LEU A 99 1.59 10.18 11.92
C LEU A 99 1.43 10.27 13.44
N LEU A 100 0.20 10.17 13.92
CA LEU A 100 -0.08 10.20 15.35
C LEU A 100 0.50 8.97 16.07
N MET A 101 0.42 7.78 15.47
CA MET A 101 1.03 6.58 16.04
C MET A 101 2.56 6.69 16.10
N ALA A 102 3.18 7.28 15.08
CA ALA A 102 4.61 7.53 15.07
C ALA A 102 5.03 8.54 16.16
N ARG A 103 4.26 9.64 16.32
CA ARG A 103 4.42 10.58 17.44
C ARG A 103 4.20 9.92 18.80
N LEU A 104 3.20 9.06 18.94
CA LEU A 104 2.93 8.31 20.16
C LEU A 104 4.14 7.44 20.54
N SER A 105 4.78 6.79 19.55
CA SER A 105 6.00 5.99 19.76
C SER A 105 7.16 6.80 20.37
N GLN A 106 7.30 8.07 19.99
CA GLN A 106 8.31 8.97 20.59
C GLN A 106 7.93 9.33 22.04
N LEU A 107 6.67 9.73 22.26
CA LEU A 107 6.16 10.16 23.56
C LEU A 107 6.24 9.04 24.62
N VAL A 108 5.94 7.79 24.27
CA VAL A 108 6.02 6.66 25.22
C VAL A 108 7.45 6.29 25.60
N ARG A 109 8.44 6.64 24.76
CA ARG A 109 9.87 6.43 25.03
C ARG A 109 10.50 7.58 25.84
N GLY A 110 9.72 8.63 26.11
CA GLY A 110 10.20 9.85 26.79
C GLY A 110 11.04 10.74 25.88
N GLU A 111 11.01 10.52 24.57
CA GLU A 111 11.72 11.34 23.58
C GLU A 111 10.88 12.59 23.29
N GLY A 112 10.96 13.58 24.19
CA GLY A 112 10.24 14.84 24.09
C GLY A 112 8.77 14.76 24.54
N GLY A 113 8.18 15.92 24.83
CA GLY A 113 6.78 16.06 25.25
C GLY A 113 6.52 15.78 26.74
N THR A 114 5.29 16.09 27.15
CA THR A 114 4.79 15.92 28.51
C THR A 114 3.75 14.81 28.56
N LYS A 115 3.40 14.33 29.77
CA LYS A 115 2.29 13.39 29.97
C LYS A 115 0.97 13.90 29.36
N ARG A 116 0.77 15.22 29.29
CA ARG A 116 -0.39 15.83 28.65
C ARG A 116 -0.39 15.59 27.15
N ASP A 117 0.76 15.69 26.50
CA ASP A 117 0.91 15.46 25.07
C ASP A 117 0.68 13.99 24.71
N LEU A 118 1.13 13.06 25.56
CA LEU A 118 0.83 11.63 25.41
C LEU A 118 -0.68 11.37 25.44
N ILE A 119 -1.38 11.96 26.41
CA ILE A 119 -2.84 11.81 26.53
C ILE A 119 -3.56 12.46 25.35
N ALA A 120 -3.13 13.64 24.92
CA ALA A 120 -3.71 14.33 23.76
C ALA A 120 -3.53 13.52 22.48
N CYS A 121 -2.31 13.02 22.22
CA CYS A 121 -2.01 12.21 21.06
C CYS A 121 -2.84 10.91 21.03
N ALA A 122 -3.02 10.23 22.17
CA ALA A 122 -3.88 9.06 22.25
C ALA A 122 -5.36 9.37 21.94
N LYS A 123 -5.86 10.55 22.34
CA LYS A 123 -7.22 10.99 22.00
C LYS A 123 -7.37 11.28 20.51
N GLU A 124 -6.40 11.98 19.92
CA GLU A 124 -6.40 12.26 18.48
C GLU A 124 -6.38 10.97 17.64
N ILE A 125 -5.67 9.93 18.09
CA ILE A 125 -5.69 8.60 17.47
C ILE A 125 -7.09 7.99 17.52
N ALA A 126 -7.75 8.04 18.69
CA ALA A 126 -9.09 7.50 18.87
C ALA A 126 -10.10 8.22 17.96
N GLU A 127 -10.06 9.56 17.92
CA GLU A 127 -10.93 10.38 17.06
C GLU A 127 -10.70 10.06 15.57
N ALA A 128 -9.45 9.90 15.14
CA ALA A 128 -9.15 9.52 13.76
C ALA A 128 -9.61 8.07 13.43
N SER A 129 -9.50 7.15 14.38
CA SER A 129 -9.99 5.77 14.24
C SER A 129 -11.52 5.68 14.17
N GLU A 130 -12.22 6.50 14.94
CA GLU A 130 -13.68 6.62 14.86
C GLU A 130 -14.12 7.14 13.49
N GLU A 131 -13.40 8.11 12.92
CA GLU A 131 -13.68 8.64 11.60
C GLU A 131 -13.49 7.59 10.50
N VAL A 132 -12.38 6.85 10.53
CA VAL A 132 -12.15 5.72 9.60
C VAL A 132 -13.27 4.68 9.72
N THR A 133 -13.68 4.36 10.95
CA THR A 133 -14.76 3.41 11.22
C THR A 133 -16.10 3.90 10.67
N ARG A 134 -16.41 5.19 10.84
CA ARG A 134 -17.64 5.80 10.33
C ARG A 134 -17.70 5.73 8.81
N LEU A 135 -16.64 6.17 8.13
CA LEU A 135 -16.55 6.15 6.67
C LEU A 135 -16.63 4.72 6.12
N ALA A 136 -15.96 3.76 6.76
CA ALA A 136 -16.04 2.35 6.37
C ALA A 136 -17.48 1.78 6.49
N LYS A 137 -18.24 2.21 7.49
CA LYS A 137 -19.66 1.82 7.64
C LYS A 137 -20.53 2.44 6.54
N ASP A 138 -20.28 3.69 6.18
CA ASP A 138 -21.02 4.37 5.11
C ASP A 138 -20.75 3.67 3.76
N LEU A 139 -19.50 3.35 3.45
CA LEU A 139 -19.15 2.55 2.27
C LEU A 139 -19.80 1.15 2.29
N ALA A 140 -19.85 0.50 3.46
CA ALA A 140 -20.50 -0.80 3.58
C ALA A 140 -22.00 -0.74 3.26
N ARG A 141 -22.68 0.35 3.60
CA ARG A 141 -24.11 0.56 3.34
C ARG A 141 -24.40 0.75 1.86
N GLU A 142 -23.54 1.48 1.16
CA GLU A 142 -23.64 1.74 -0.27
C GLU A 142 -23.21 0.55 -1.13
N CYS A 143 -22.47 -0.41 -0.55
CA CYS A 143 -22.00 -1.59 -1.25
C CYS A 143 -23.16 -2.51 -1.68
N THR A 144 -23.30 -2.75 -2.99
CA THR A 144 -24.31 -3.66 -3.55
C THR A 144 -23.92 -5.13 -3.37
N ASP A 145 -22.62 -5.44 -3.37
CA ASP A 145 -22.09 -6.78 -3.18
C ASP A 145 -22.28 -7.26 -1.73
N LYS A 146 -22.94 -8.41 -1.56
CA LYS A 146 -23.28 -8.98 -0.25
C LYS A 146 -22.05 -9.43 0.53
N ARG A 147 -21.07 -10.04 -0.14
CA ARG A 147 -19.84 -10.54 0.50
C ARG A 147 -19.00 -9.37 0.97
N MET A 148 -18.79 -8.38 0.10
CA MET A 148 -17.99 -7.20 0.41
C MET A 148 -18.61 -6.38 1.54
N ARG A 149 -19.92 -6.12 1.49
CA ARG A 149 -20.65 -5.47 2.59
C ARG A 149 -20.46 -6.19 3.92
N THR A 150 -20.49 -7.53 3.92
CA THR A 150 -20.28 -8.32 5.14
C THR A 150 -18.85 -8.15 5.67
N VAL A 151 -17.86 -8.14 4.79
CA VAL A 151 -16.45 -7.92 5.16
C VAL A 151 -16.27 -6.52 5.76
N TYR A 152 -16.72 -5.47 5.08
CA TYR A 152 -16.60 -4.08 5.56
C TYR A 152 -17.34 -3.85 6.87
N SER A 153 -18.54 -4.41 7.02
CA SER A 153 -19.32 -4.28 8.26
C SER A 153 -18.61 -4.95 9.43
N LYS A 154 -17.99 -6.12 9.22
CA LYS A 154 -17.23 -6.82 10.25
C LYS A 154 -15.97 -6.05 10.65
N SER A 155 -15.17 -5.63 9.68
CA SER A 155 -13.94 -4.88 9.96
C SER A 155 -14.22 -3.56 10.70
N ALA A 156 -15.30 -2.86 10.33
CA ALA A 156 -15.69 -1.63 11.00
C ALA A 156 -16.33 -1.85 12.40
N SER A 157 -16.81 -3.05 12.72
CA SER A 157 -17.29 -3.37 14.07
C SER A 157 -16.18 -3.79 15.03
N GLU A 158 -15.07 -4.29 14.51
CA GLU A 158 -13.94 -4.75 15.32
C GLU A 158 -13.08 -3.59 15.85
N SER A 159 -13.20 -2.40 15.24
CA SER A 159 -12.51 -1.17 15.65
C SER A 159 -13.19 -0.42 16.81
N GLN A 160 -14.13 -1.05 17.55
CA GLN A 160 -14.76 -0.40 18.70
C GLN A 160 -13.77 -0.27 19.87
N PRO A 161 -13.88 0.80 20.70
CA PRO A 161 -13.01 1.00 21.85
C PRO A 161 -12.99 -0.23 22.76
N LEU A 162 -11.81 -0.62 23.24
CA LEU A 162 -11.69 -1.56 24.34
C LEU A 162 -12.43 -0.95 25.54
N GLU A 163 -13.60 -1.51 25.86
CA GLU A 163 -14.37 -1.10 27.04
C GLU A 163 -13.46 -1.19 28.28
N PRO A 164 -13.36 -0.12 29.08
CA PRO A 164 -12.58 -0.17 30.31
C PRO A 164 -13.23 -1.16 31.29
N ASN A 165 -12.45 -2.14 31.73
CA ASN A 165 -12.81 -3.07 32.81
C ASN A 165 -12.70 -2.37 34.17
#